data_AF-C0CKK5-F1
#
_entry.id   AF-C0CKK5-F1
#
_cell.length_a   1.000
_cell.length_b   1.000
_cell.length_c   1.000
_cell.angle_alpha   90.00
_cell.angle_beta   90.00
_cell.angle_gamma   90.00
#
_symmetry.space_group_name_H-M   'P 1'
#
loop_
_entity.id
_entity.type
_entity.pdbx_description
1 polymer ?
#
loop_
_entity_poly.entity_id
_entity_poly.type
_entity_poly.pdbx_seq_one_letter_code
_entity_poly.pdbx_strand_id
1 'polypeptide(L)'
;MWILGSILIVTSLLVLYLKYRVVLAGEKCKGKIVGIVDQYAGYSVGGVNVKKHAYIVKIKNKKYYTAHGCLFLSLGKKKIGKEIFVFKNEKYGNEVFKCFDFRIEIVAFLVFLSGVFIIYTGLR
;
A
#
# COMPACT_ATOMS: atom_id res chain seq x y z
N MET A 1 -22.27 15.87 14.06
CA MET A 1 -21.58 14.63 13.62
C MET A 1 -21.33 14.55 12.12
N TRP A 2 -22.10 15.27 11.29
CA TRP A 2 -21.93 15.34 9.83
C TRP A 2 -20.53 15.74 9.37
N ILE A 3 -19.97 16.82 9.92
CA ILE A 3 -18.63 17.33 9.54
C ILE A 3 -17.57 16.23 9.72
N LEU A 4 -17.61 15.51 10.84
CA LEU A 4 -16.65 14.45 11.14
C LEU A 4 -16.81 13.25 10.18
N GLY A 5 -18.05 12.85 9.88
CA GLY A 5 -18.29 11.80 8.90
C GLY A 5 -17.88 12.20 7.47
N SER A 6 -18.08 13.45 7.08
CA SER A 6 -17.60 13.98 5.80
C SER A 6 -16.06 13.97 5.72
N ILE A 7 -15.36 14.33 6.79
CA ILE A 7 -13.90 14.26 6.86
C ILE A 7 -13.42 12.82 6.64
N LEU A 8 -14.06 11.82 7.26
CA LEU A 8 -13.70 10.41 7.08
C LEU A 8 -13.90 9.94 5.64
N ILE A 9 -15.02 10.32 5.01
CA ILE A 9 -15.28 10.01 3.60
C ILE A 9 -14.20 10.63 2.71
N VAL A 10 -13.91 11.92 2.85
CA VAL A 10 -12.85 12.59 2.07
C VAL A 10 -11.49 11.92 2.28
N THR A 11 -11.16 11.57 3.53
CA THR A 11 -9.91 10.90 3.87
C THR A 11 -9.79 9.54 3.19
N SER A 12 -10.88 8.74 3.18
CA SER A 12 -10.88 7.44 2.50
C SER A 12 -10.64 7.55 0.98
N LEU A 13 -11.28 8.53 0.33
CA LEU A 13 -11.10 8.79 -1.09
C LEU A 13 -9.67 9.27 -1.40
N LEU A 14 -9.11 10.11 -0.53
CA LEU A 14 -7.73 10.61 -0.66
C LEU A 14 -6.72 9.46 -0.57
N VAL A 15 -6.91 8.53 0.36
CA VAL A 15 -6.04 7.34 0.50
C VAL A 15 -6.10 6.46 -0.75
N LEU A 16 -7.29 6.23 -1.33
CA LEU A 16 -7.44 5.51 -2.59
C LEU A 16 -6.77 6.26 -3.74
N TYR A 17 -6.98 7.57 -3.85
CA TYR A 17 -6.36 8.40 -4.87
C TYR A 17 -4.83 8.30 -4.82
N LEU A 18 -4.23 8.40 -3.63
CA LEU A 18 -2.78 8.30 -3.44
C LEU A 18 -2.21 6.96 -3.92
N LYS A 19 -2.97 5.87 -3.76
CA LYS A 19 -2.58 4.57 -4.30
C LYS A 19 -2.73 4.51 -5.81
N TYR A 20 -3.92 4.81 -6.32
CA TYR A 20 -4.25 4.59 -7.72
C TYR A 20 -3.53 5.56 -8.66
N ARG A 21 -3.17 6.77 -8.23
CA ARG A 21 -2.34 7.68 -9.04
C ARG A 21 -0.99 7.07 -9.43
N VAL A 22 -0.42 6.20 -8.60
CA VAL A 22 0.85 5.54 -8.90
C VAL A 22 0.64 4.35 -9.83
N VAL A 23 -0.43 3.59 -9.58
CA VAL A 23 -0.80 2.40 -10.37
C VAL A 23 -1.24 2.77 -11.77
N LEU A 24 -2.11 3.78 -11.93
CA LEU A 24 -2.66 4.22 -13.22
C LEU A 24 -1.60 4.83 -14.13
N ALA A 25 -0.63 5.56 -13.56
CA ALA A 25 0.50 6.12 -14.31
C ALA A 25 1.69 5.14 -14.39
N GLY A 26 1.54 3.91 -13.88
CA GLY A 26 2.60 2.92 -13.80
C GLY A 26 2.53 1.87 -14.92
N GLU A 27 3.68 1.37 -15.34
CA GLU A 27 3.79 0.27 -16.28
C GLU A 27 3.65 -1.08 -15.57
N LYS A 28 2.80 -1.96 -16.11
CA LYS A 28 2.66 -3.33 -15.60
C LYS A 28 3.85 -4.19 -16.04
N CYS A 29 4.62 -4.65 -15.07
CA CYS A 29 5.82 -5.45 -15.26
C CYS A 29 5.70 -6.82 -14.56
N LYS A 30 6.36 -7.83 -15.11
CA LYS A 30 6.58 -9.12 -14.43
C LYS A 30 7.91 -9.07 -13.67
N GLY A 31 7.90 -9.44 -12.40
CA GLY A 31 9.08 -9.43 -11.54
C GLY A 31 9.16 -10.66 -10.65
N LYS A 32 10.38 -11.07 -10.28
CA LYS A 32 10.63 -12.22 -9.39
C LYS A 32 10.98 -11.73 -7.99
N ILE A 33 10.31 -12.28 -6.97
CA ILE A 33 10.67 -11.99 -5.58
C ILE A 33 11.99 -12.70 -5.28
N VAL A 34 13.03 -11.95 -4.92
CA VAL A 34 14.37 -12.49 -4.62
C VAL A 34 14.71 -12.46 -3.14
N GLY A 35 13.96 -11.71 -2.33
CA GLY A 35 14.21 -11.62 -0.90
C GLY A 35 13.25 -10.67 -0.20
N ILE A 36 13.54 -10.42 1.08
CA ILE A 36 12.82 -9.48 1.93
C ILE A 36 13.87 -8.58 2.60
N VAL A 37 13.57 -7.31 2.72
CA VAL A 37 14.41 -6.32 3.40
C VAL A 37 13.57 -5.48 4.35
N ASP A 38 14.19 -4.93 5.39
CA ASP A 38 13.55 -3.96 6.26
C ASP A 38 13.82 -2.56 5.72
N GLN A 39 12.75 -1.85 5.35
CA GLN A 39 12.82 -0.44 4.98
C GLN A 39 12.21 0.42 6.07
N TYR A 40 12.77 1.61 6.30
CA TYR A 40 12.16 2.59 7.18
C TYR A 40 11.01 3.29 6.45
N ALA A 41 9.84 3.37 7.08
CA ALA A 41 8.60 3.81 6.45
C ALA A 41 8.47 5.34 6.30
N GLY A 42 9.55 6.11 6.55
CA GLY A 42 9.56 7.57 6.44
C GLY A 42 8.76 8.29 7.55
N TYR A 43 8.14 7.57 8.48
CA TYR A 43 7.46 8.11 9.65
C TYR A 43 7.85 7.32 10.91
N SER A 44 7.76 7.99 12.06
CA SER A 44 8.08 7.44 13.38
C SER A 44 6.87 7.45 14.30
N VAL A 45 6.74 6.43 15.15
CA VAL A 45 5.73 6.37 16.21
C VAL A 45 6.46 6.40 17.55
N GLY A 46 6.18 7.41 18.38
CA GLY A 46 6.85 7.57 19.68
C GLY A 46 8.37 7.76 19.59
N GLY A 47 8.87 8.43 18.55
CA GLY A 47 10.31 8.63 18.31
C GLY A 47 11.02 7.42 17.69
N VAL A 48 10.32 6.29 17.49
CA VAL A 48 10.88 5.10 16.86
C VAL A 48 10.48 5.04 15.39
N ASN A 49 11.47 4.99 14.48
CA ASN A 49 11.21 4.83 13.06
C ASN A 49 10.50 3.51 12.78
N VAL A 50 9.35 3.58 12.10
CA VAL A 50 8.58 2.39 11.77
C VAL A 50 9.29 1.62 10.67
N LYS A 51 9.58 0.34 10.91
CA LYS A 51 10.16 -0.56 9.91
C LYS A 51 9.03 -1.27 9.15
N LYS A 52 9.12 -1.31 7.82
CA LYS A 52 8.28 -2.12 6.93
C LYS A 52 9.13 -3.24 6.33
N HIS A 53 8.64 -4.47 6.38
CA HIS A 53 9.25 -5.58 5.63
C HIS A 53 8.84 -5.45 4.17
N ALA A 54 9.76 -5.10 3.26
CA ALA A 54 9.51 -4.97 1.84
C ALA A 54 10.05 -6.20 1.08
N TYR A 55 9.31 -6.68 0.08
CA TYR A 55 9.85 -7.67 -0.84
C TYR A 55 10.82 -6.99 -1.81
N ILE A 56 11.96 -7.63 -2.03
CA ILE A 56 12.88 -7.27 -3.10
C ILE A 56 12.39 -7.98 -4.36
N VAL A 57 11.99 -7.20 -5.36
CA VAL A 57 11.51 -7.69 -6.65
C VAL A 57 12.57 -7.38 -7.70
N LYS A 58 13.10 -8.41 -8.34
CA LYS A 58 13.99 -8.26 -9.49
C LYS A 58 13.15 -8.16 -10.76
N ILE A 59 13.28 -7.04 -11.46
CA ILE A 59 12.67 -6.81 -12.79
C ILE A 59 13.82 -6.61 -13.76
N LYS A 60 13.94 -7.50 -14.76
CA LYS A 60 15.12 -7.57 -15.62
C LYS A 60 16.40 -7.66 -14.76
N ASN A 61 17.29 -6.66 -14.83
CA ASN A 61 18.53 -6.58 -14.03
C ASN A 61 18.51 -5.57 -12.88
N LYS A 62 17.38 -4.90 -12.61
CA LYS A 62 17.25 -3.92 -11.52
C LYS A 62 16.43 -4.49 -10.36
N LYS A 63 16.77 -4.08 -9.13
CA LYS A 63 16.06 -4.45 -7.90
C LYS A 63 15.12 -3.32 -7.49
N TYR A 64 13.91 -3.69 -7.11
CA TYR A 64 12.86 -2.80 -6.65
C TYR A 64 12.28 -3.30 -5.32
N TYR A 65 11.59 -2.43 -4.59
CA TYR A 65 10.99 -2.72 -3.29
C TYR A 65 9.48 -2.54 -3.35
N THR A 66 8.72 -3.44 -2.74
CA THR A 66 7.26 -3.31 -2.71
C THR A 66 6.81 -2.24 -1.73
N ALA A 67 5.98 -1.28 -2.17
CA ALA A 67 5.49 -0.17 -1.35
C ALA A 67 4.78 -0.61 -0.05
N HIS A 68 3.80 -1.52 -0.16
CA HIS A 68 2.99 -2.04 0.96
C HIS A 68 3.55 -3.29 1.66
N GLY A 69 4.76 -3.72 1.27
CA GLY A 69 5.51 -4.75 1.96
C GLY A 69 4.83 -6.11 2.18
N CYS A 70 5.31 -6.81 3.22
CA CYS A 70 4.79 -8.04 3.79
C CYS A 70 4.46 -7.78 5.26
N LEU A 71 3.31 -8.23 5.75
CA LEU A 71 2.97 -8.11 7.18
C LEU A 71 3.66 -9.19 8.02
N PHE A 72 3.87 -10.38 7.45
CA PHE A 72 4.36 -11.55 8.17
C PHE A 72 5.58 -12.13 7.49
N LEU A 73 6.72 -12.09 8.17
CA LEU A 73 8.00 -12.58 7.63
C LEU A 73 7.92 -14.05 7.19
N SER A 74 7.25 -14.91 7.97
CA SER A 74 7.08 -16.35 7.67
C SER A 74 6.37 -16.59 6.32
N LEU A 75 5.24 -15.91 6.10
CA LEU A 75 4.52 -15.97 4.81
C LEU A 75 5.34 -15.34 3.69
N GLY A 76 6.14 -14.32 4.01
CA GLY A 76 7.05 -13.71 3.07
C GLY A 76 8.10 -14.66 2.53
N LYS A 77 8.79 -15.38 3.42
CA LYS A 77 9.84 -16.34 3.05
C LYS A 77 9.33 -17.41 2.10
N LYS A 78 8.11 -17.91 2.31
CA LYS A 78 7.44 -18.87 1.41
C LYS A 78 7.19 -18.34 -0.01
N LYS A 79 7.17 -17.02 -0.22
CA LYS A 79 6.95 -16.39 -1.53
C LYS A 79 8.25 -16.05 -2.29
N ILE A 80 9.42 -16.29 -1.69
CA ILE A 80 10.71 -16.07 -2.36
C ILE A 80 10.83 -17.03 -3.54
N GLY A 81 11.31 -16.52 -4.68
CA GLY A 81 11.39 -17.27 -5.93
C GLY A 81 10.12 -17.19 -6.80
N LYS A 82 8.99 -16.72 -6.25
CA LYS A 82 7.74 -16.59 -7.01
C LYS A 82 7.77 -15.37 -7.93
N GLU A 83 7.21 -15.54 -9.12
CA GLU A 83 6.95 -14.44 -10.05
C GLU A 83 5.63 -13.74 -9.71
N ILE A 84 5.64 -12.41 -9.75
CA ILE A 84 4.49 -11.55 -9.48
C ILE A 84 4.38 -10.45 -10.54
N PHE A 85 3.17 -9.95 -10.73
CA PHE A 85 2.93 -8.75 -11.51
C PHE A 85 2.95 -7.52 -10.59
N VAL A 86 3.69 -6.50 -11.00
CA VAL A 86 3.84 -5.25 -10.28
C VAL A 86 3.69 -4.06 -11.23
N PHE A 87 3.18 -2.95 -10.73
CA PHE A 87 3.23 -1.66 -11.39
C PHE A 87 4.52 -0.96 -11.01
N LYS A 88 5.30 -0.56 -12.01
CA LYS A 88 6.52 0.23 -11.88
C LYS A 88 6.20 1.66 -12.33
N ASN A 89 6.55 2.65 -11.52
CA ASN A 89 6.44 4.05 -11.88
C ASN A 89 7.77 4.74 -11.58
N GLU A 90 8.42 5.31 -12.60
CA GLU A 90 9.77 5.86 -12.47
C GLU A 90 9.81 7.09 -11.55
N LYS A 91 8.69 7.81 -11.42
CA LYS A 91 8.56 8.95 -10.50
C LYS A 91 8.79 8.58 -9.04
N TYR A 92 8.58 7.30 -8.67
CA TYR A 92 8.71 6.79 -7.30
C TYR A 92 9.99 5.95 -7.12
N GLY A 93 10.97 6.14 -8.03
CA GLY A 93 12.29 5.54 -7.93
C GLY A 93 12.26 4.01 -7.94
N ASN A 94 12.71 3.41 -6.83
CA ASN A 94 12.83 1.96 -6.70
C ASN A 94 11.60 1.30 -6.07
N GLU A 95 10.51 2.03 -5.79
CA GLU A 95 9.28 1.44 -5.25
C GLU A 95 8.36 0.91 -6.35
N VAL A 96 7.79 -0.28 -6.12
CA VAL A 96 6.83 -0.93 -7.01
C VAL A 96 5.57 -1.32 -6.25
N PHE A 97 4.43 -1.26 -6.93
CA PHE A 97 3.13 -1.64 -6.37
C PHE A 97 2.74 -3.02 -6.86
N LYS A 98 2.29 -3.89 -5.97
CA LYS A 98 1.76 -5.20 -6.39
C LYS A 98 0.46 -5.00 -7.15
N CYS A 99 0.25 -5.77 -8.21
CA CYS A 99 -0.98 -5.73 -8.98
C CYS A 99 -2.20 -6.19 -8.16
N PHE A 100 -2.00 -7.16 -7.26
CA PHE A 100 -3.02 -7.67 -6.34
C PHE A 100 -2.60 -7.41 -4.89
N ASP A 101 -2.85 -6.20 -4.42
CA ASP A 101 -2.75 -5.84 -3.02
C ASP A 101 -3.97 -5.00 -2.70
N PHE A 102 -4.91 -5.53 -1.93
CA PHE A 102 -6.20 -4.89 -1.64
C PHE A 102 -6.23 -4.27 -0.23
N ARG A 103 -5.09 -4.19 0.46
CA ARG A 103 -5.02 -3.77 1.86
C ARG A 103 -5.53 -2.35 2.05
N ILE A 104 -5.08 -1.45 1.19
CA ILE A 104 -5.46 -0.03 1.24
C ILE A 104 -6.93 0.14 0.87
N GLU A 105 -7.44 -0.66 -0.06
CA GLU A 105 -8.84 -0.66 -0.49
C GLU A 105 -9.75 -1.10 0.65
N ILE A 106 -9.38 -2.16 1.37
CA ILE A 106 -10.12 -2.61 2.55
C ILE A 106 -10.12 -1.52 3.63
N VAL A 107 -8.94 -0.95 3.95
CA VAL A 107 -8.84 0.11 4.97
C VAL A 107 -9.66 1.32 4.56
N ALA A 108 -9.54 1.79 3.32
CA ALA A 108 -10.31 2.92 2.82
C ALA A 108 -11.81 2.62 2.84
N PHE A 109 -12.23 1.42 2.46
CA PHE A 109 -13.64 1.02 2.51
C PHE A 109 -14.22 1.02 3.93
N LEU A 110 -13.47 0.50 4.91
CA LEU A 110 -13.88 0.55 6.32
C LEU A 110 -13.99 1.99 6.85
N VAL A 111 -13.02 2.84 6.51
CA VAL A 111 -13.06 4.27 6.88
C VAL A 111 -14.25 4.96 6.22
N PHE A 112 -14.51 4.69 4.94
CA PHE A 112 -15.67 5.20 4.21
C PHE A 112 -16.98 4.80 4.89
N LEU A 113 -17.16 3.50 5.19
CA LEU A 113 -18.35 3.00 5.89
C LEU A 113 -18.54 3.65 7.26
N SER A 114 -17.46 3.84 8.01
CA SER A 114 -17.53 4.53 9.31
C SER A 114 -17.98 5.99 9.17
N GLY A 115 -17.52 6.69 8.12
CA GLY A 115 -17.95 8.04 7.81
C GLY A 115 -19.43 8.12 7.46
N VAL A 116 -19.91 7.21 6.60
CA VAL A 116 -21.33 7.10 6.25
C VAL A 116 -22.19 6.80 7.48
N PHE A 117 -21.74 5.86 8.32
CA PHE A 117 -22.45 5.50 9.54
C PHE A 117 -22.59 6.69 10.50
N ILE A 118 -21.52 7.45 10.71
CA ILE A 118 -21.51 8.64 11.58
C ILE A 118 -22.45 9.73 11.06
N ILE A 119 -22.50 9.94 9.75
CA ILE A 119 -23.45 10.87 9.12
C ILE A 119 -24.88 10.38 9.37
N TYR A 120 -25.16 9.10 9.08
CA TYR A 120 -26.48 8.50 9.25
C TYR A 120 -26.97 8.57 10.70
N THR A 121 -26.12 8.26 11.68
CA THR A 121 -26.48 8.38 13.10
C THR A 121 -26.64 9.83 13.55
N GLY A 122 -25.96 10.78 12.90
CA GLY A 122 -26.12 12.21 13.18
C GLY A 122 -27.30 12.87 12.46
N LEU A 123 -27.98 12.13 11.59
CA LEU A 123 -29.23 12.52 10.91
C LEU A 123 -30.48 12.13 11.69
N ARG A 124 -30.35 11.07 12.50
CA ARG A 124 -31.40 10.54 13.36
C ARG A 124 -31.39 11.26 14.70
#